data_AF-A0A9D6YMY4-F1
#
_entry.id   AF-A0A9D6YMY4-F1
#
_cell.length_a   1.000
_cell.length_b   1.000
_cell.length_c   1.000
_cell.angle_alpha   90.00
_cell.angle_beta   90.00
_cell.angle_gamma   90.00
#
_symmetry.space_group_name_H-M   'P 1'
#
loop_
_entity.id
_entity.type
_entity.pdbx_description
1 polymer ?
#
loop_
_entity_poly.entity_id
_entity_poly.type
_entity_poly.pdbx_seq_one_letter_code
_entity_poly.pdbx_strand_id
1 'polypeptide(L)'
;MAEKETVSLLITAAWVLTQNPEREVFSPGAVAIRGEEIVAVGPTAELQKRYAPGKVLDYPQGLIIPGLINAHTHAAMSLFRGLADDLPLEEWLTSHIFPAEQKLNGDFDY
;
A
#
# COMPACT_ATOMS: atom_id res chain seq x y z
N MET A 1 -17.55 33.39 1.32
CA MET A 1 -16.47 32.39 1.11
C MET A 1 -17.14 31.14 0.59
N ALA A 2 -16.60 30.45 -0.42
CA ALA A 2 -17.18 29.20 -0.89
C ALA A 2 -17.13 28.16 0.24
N GLU A 3 -18.20 27.38 0.39
CA GLU A 3 -18.26 26.29 1.36
C GLU A 3 -17.29 25.18 0.96
N LYS A 4 -16.53 24.65 1.92
CA LYS A 4 -15.57 23.56 1.66
C LYS A 4 -16.32 22.24 1.45
N GLU A 5 -15.81 21.42 0.55
CA GLU A 5 -16.36 20.07 0.32
C GLU A 5 -15.98 19.12 1.46
N THR A 6 -16.90 18.31 1.96
CA THR A 6 -16.63 17.36 3.05
C THR A 6 -15.91 16.10 2.54
N VAL A 7 -14.89 15.66 3.28
CA VAL A 7 -14.15 14.41 3.05
C VAL A 7 -13.90 13.69 4.38
N SER A 8 -13.73 12.37 4.36
CA SER A 8 -13.48 11.60 5.59
C SER A 8 -12.04 11.76 6.07
N LEU A 9 -11.08 11.85 5.16
CA LEU A 9 -9.66 11.91 5.47
C LEU A 9 -8.90 12.83 4.50
N LEU A 10 -7.99 13.63 5.03
CA LEU A 10 -6.95 14.32 4.27
C LEU A 10 -5.58 13.86 4.76
N ILE A 11 -4.74 13.35 3.86
CA ILE A 11 -3.36 12.94 4.17
C ILE A 11 -2.42 13.96 3.53
N THR A 12 -1.55 14.60 4.31
CA THR A 12 -0.53 15.56 3.85
C THR A 12 0.85 14.95 3.98
N ALA A 13 1.72 15.20 3.00
CA ALA A 13 3.07 14.68 2.98
C ALA A 13 4.07 15.61 2.26
N ALA A 14 5.36 15.38 2.49
CA ALA A 14 6.41 16.06 1.74
C ALA A 14 6.32 15.78 0.23
N TRP A 15 5.96 14.54 -0.11
CA TRP A 15 5.86 14.07 -1.49
C TRP A 15 4.63 13.19 -1.69
N VAL A 16 3.93 13.39 -2.80
CA VAL A 16 2.94 12.43 -3.32
C VAL A 16 3.34 12.06 -4.73
N LEU A 17 3.68 10.79 -4.94
CA LEU A 17 3.97 10.20 -6.24
C LEU A 17 2.70 9.51 -6.73
N THR A 18 2.00 10.09 -7.70
CA THR A 18 0.65 9.63 -8.08
C THR A 18 0.65 8.33 -8.86
N GLN A 19 1.67 8.11 -9.69
CA GLN A 19 1.69 7.10 -10.75
C GLN A 19 0.49 7.19 -11.72
N ASN A 20 -0.13 8.38 -11.83
CA ASN A 20 -1.11 8.65 -12.89
C ASN A 20 -0.43 8.69 -14.28
N PRO A 21 -1.18 8.72 -15.39
CA PRO A 21 -0.60 8.72 -16.74
C PRO A 21 0.46 9.82 -16.96
N GLU A 22 0.26 10.98 -16.34
CA GLU A 22 1.14 12.15 -16.41
C GLU A 22 2.36 12.05 -15.49
N ARG A 23 2.43 11.03 -14.62
CA ARG A 23 3.48 10.82 -13.61
C ARG A 23 3.69 12.03 -12.71
N GLU A 24 2.60 12.69 -12.35
CA GLU A 24 2.65 13.88 -11.50
C GLU A 24 3.25 13.58 -10.12
N VAL A 25 3.99 14.57 -9.62
CA VAL A 25 4.57 14.55 -8.28
C VAL A 25 4.25 15.87 -7.60
N PHE A 26 3.61 15.80 -6.43
CA PHE A 26 3.27 16.99 -5.64
C PHE A 26 4.19 17.12 -4.43
N SER A 27 4.78 18.30 -4.24
CA SER A 27 5.61 18.64 -3.09
C SER A 27 5.44 20.12 -2.67
N PRO A 28 4.90 20.41 -1.48
CA PRO A 28 4.21 19.48 -0.58
C PRO A 28 2.89 19.00 -1.20
N GLY A 29 2.57 17.71 -1.04
CA GLY A 29 1.40 17.07 -1.66
C GLY A 29 0.40 16.53 -0.66
N ALA A 30 -0.84 16.36 -1.09
CA ALA A 30 -1.90 15.79 -0.28
C ALA A 30 -2.83 14.86 -1.09
N VAL A 31 -3.51 13.97 -0.38
CA VAL A 31 -4.55 13.07 -0.89
C VAL A 31 -5.81 13.25 -0.06
N ALA A 32 -6.93 13.57 -0.72
CA ALA A 32 -8.25 13.69 -0.10
C ALA A 32 -9.08 12.43 -0.39
N ILE A 33 -9.69 11.87 0.65
CA ILE A 33 -10.42 10.60 0.60
C ILE A 33 -11.82 10.79 1.17
N ARG A 34 -12.83 10.28 0.45
CA ARG A 34 -14.23 10.24 0.89
C ARG A 34 -14.68 8.78 0.97
N GLY A 35 -14.87 8.29 2.19
CA GLY A 35 -15.14 6.87 2.41
C GLY A 35 -13.93 6.04 1.97
N GLU A 36 -14.11 5.25 0.92
CA GLU A 36 -13.10 4.35 0.34
C GLU A 36 -12.49 4.91 -0.96
N GLU A 37 -12.94 6.07 -1.43
CA GLU A 37 -12.52 6.64 -2.71
C GLU A 37 -11.56 7.82 -2.54
N ILE A 38 -10.53 7.87 -3.38
CA ILE A 38 -9.68 9.05 -3.55
C ILE A 38 -10.43 10.05 -4.42
N VAL A 39 -10.76 11.22 -3.86
CA VAL A 39 -11.52 12.26 -4.57
C VAL A 39 -10.64 13.38 -5.12
N ALA A 40 -9.42 13.52 -4.61
CA ALA A 40 -8.42 14.43 -5.16
C ALA A 40 -7.01 14.07 -4.69
N VAL A 41 -6.04 14.37 -5.55
CA VAL A 41 -4.61 14.37 -5.25
C VAL A 41 -4.03 15.67 -5.79
N GLY A 42 -3.19 16.36 -5.04
CA GLY A 42 -2.68 17.66 -5.48
C GLY A 42 -1.82 18.39 -4.46
N PRO A 43 -1.50 19.67 -4.71
CA PRO A 43 -0.76 20.50 -3.77
C PRO A 43 -1.49 20.63 -2.43
N THR A 44 -0.76 20.49 -1.32
CA THR A 44 -1.35 20.52 0.03
C THR A 44 -2.20 21.76 0.27
N ALA A 45 -1.68 22.94 -0.11
CA ALA A 45 -2.36 24.21 0.12
C ALA A 45 -3.70 24.32 -0.64
N GLU A 46 -3.82 23.70 -1.81
CA GLU A 46 -5.06 23.70 -2.60
C GLU A 46 -6.11 22.80 -1.96
N LEU A 47 -5.72 21.58 -1.60
CA LEU A 47 -6.63 20.61 -0.99
C LEU A 47 -7.10 21.07 0.40
N GLN A 48 -6.25 21.71 1.20
CA GLN A 48 -6.63 22.30 2.49
C GLN A 48 -7.64 23.45 2.36
N LYS A 49 -7.57 24.21 1.25
CA LYS A 49 -8.55 25.27 0.97
C LYS A 49 -9.89 24.67 0.51
N ARG A 50 -9.83 23.62 -0.31
CA ARG A 50 -11.01 23.01 -0.94
C ARG A 50 -11.82 22.11 -0.01
N TYR A 51 -11.16 21.34 0.86
CA TYR A 51 -11.81 20.28 1.63
C TYR A 51 -11.89 20.55 3.13
N ALA A 52 -12.98 20.11 3.74
CA ALA A 52 -13.20 20.02 5.19
C ALA A 52 -13.12 18.54 5.62
N PRO A 53 -11.96 18.06 6.10
CA PRO A 53 -11.78 16.67 6.46
C PRO A 53 -12.30 16.32 7.85
N GLY A 54 -12.87 15.12 8.01
CA GLY A 54 -13.18 14.55 9.33
C GLY A 54 -11.93 14.16 10.13
N LYS A 55 -10.83 13.81 9.45
CA LYS A 55 -9.52 13.51 10.04
C LYS A 55 -8.39 14.02 9.14
N VAL A 56 -7.32 14.51 9.77
CA VAL A 56 -6.07 14.85 9.07
C VAL A 56 -4.96 13.92 9.55
N LEU A 57 -4.19 13.39 8.61
CA LEU A 57 -2.93 12.67 8.87
C LEU A 57 -1.80 13.47 8.23
N ASP A 58 -0.85 13.93 9.05
CA ASP A 58 0.25 14.79 8.59
C ASP A 58 1.60 14.08 8.69
N TYR A 59 2.27 13.96 7.54
CA TYR A 59 3.57 13.30 7.41
C TYR A 59 4.57 14.25 6.75
N PRO A 60 5.12 15.24 7.48
CA PRO A 60 5.92 16.34 6.91
C PRO A 60 7.25 15.89 6.27
N GLN A 61 7.68 14.65 6.49
CA GLN A 61 8.84 14.02 5.83
C GLN A 61 8.45 12.76 5.04
N GLY A 62 7.14 12.46 4.98
CA GLY A 62 6.61 11.25 4.38
C GLY A 62 6.54 11.31 2.86
N LEU A 63 6.43 10.13 2.28
CA LEU A 63 6.19 9.89 0.87
C LEU A 63 4.91 9.06 0.74
N ILE A 64 3.93 9.56 0.00
CA ILE A 64 2.73 8.81 -0.38
C ILE A 64 2.92 8.24 -1.78
N ILE A 65 2.67 6.94 -1.91
CA ILE A 65 2.65 6.18 -3.17
C ILE A 65 1.37 5.33 -3.23
N PRO A 66 0.94 4.87 -4.41
CA PRO A 66 -0.02 3.78 -4.51
C PRO A 66 0.47 2.55 -3.73
N GLY A 67 -0.47 1.79 -3.18
CA GLY A 67 -0.16 0.50 -2.57
C GLY A 67 0.56 -0.40 -3.57
N LEU A 68 1.62 -1.07 -3.11
CA LEU A 68 2.35 -2.02 -3.95
C LEU A 68 1.45 -3.23 -4.25
N ILE A 69 1.41 -3.65 -5.51
CA ILE A 69 0.66 -4.83 -5.94
C ILE A 69 1.61 -6.02 -6.01
N ASN A 70 1.35 -7.02 -5.16
CA ASN A 70 2.04 -8.30 -5.23
C ASN A 70 1.31 -9.24 -6.20
N ALA A 71 1.83 -9.35 -7.43
CA ALA A 71 1.18 -10.10 -8.50
C ALA A 71 1.34 -11.63 -8.38
N HIS A 72 2.25 -12.11 -7.54
CA HIS A 72 2.50 -13.54 -7.37
C HIS A 72 3.10 -13.83 -5.99
N THR A 73 2.42 -14.67 -5.21
CA THR A 73 2.90 -15.05 -3.88
C THR A 73 2.42 -16.45 -3.49
N HIS A 74 3.21 -17.11 -2.65
CA HIS A 74 2.85 -18.32 -1.95
C HIS A 74 2.76 -18.00 -0.45
N ALA A 75 1.60 -17.53 0.00
CA ALA A 75 1.47 -16.94 1.33
C ALA A 75 1.79 -17.93 2.47
N ALA A 76 1.26 -19.16 2.39
CA ALA A 76 1.49 -20.21 3.37
C ALA A 76 2.97 -20.60 3.53
N MET A 77 3.76 -20.49 2.44
CA MET A 77 5.20 -20.78 2.47
C MET A 77 6.00 -19.78 3.32
N SER A 78 5.38 -18.70 3.82
CA SER A 78 6.02 -17.82 4.81
C SER A 78 6.45 -18.57 6.07
N LEU A 79 5.77 -19.67 6.42
CA LEU A 79 6.14 -20.56 7.53
C LEU A 79 7.45 -21.32 7.28
N PHE A 80 7.87 -21.45 6.02
CA PHE A 80 9.07 -22.17 5.60
C PHE A 80 10.25 -21.24 5.31
N ARG A 81 10.18 -19.98 5.75
CA ARG A 81 11.25 -18.99 5.54
C ARG A 81 12.58 -19.52 6.11
N GLY A 82 13.56 -19.71 5.23
CA GLY A 82 14.90 -20.22 5.58
C GLY A 82 14.97 -21.72 5.84
N LEU A 83 13.96 -22.50 5.44
CA LEU A 83 13.91 -23.95 5.69
C LEU A 83 14.91 -24.74 4.82
N ALA A 84 15.11 -24.33 3.58
CA ALA A 84 15.86 -25.08 2.57
C ALA A 84 16.49 -24.12 1.56
N ASP A 85 17.50 -23.38 1.99
CA ASP A 85 18.24 -22.44 1.13
C ASP A 85 19.32 -23.18 0.31
N ASP A 86 19.81 -22.54 -0.75
CA ASP A 86 20.97 -23.00 -1.56
C ASP A 86 20.85 -24.36 -2.28
N LEU A 87 19.62 -24.77 -2.65
CA LEU A 87 19.36 -26.01 -3.39
C LEU A 87 18.91 -25.76 -4.85
N PRO A 88 19.19 -26.70 -5.78
CA PRO A 88 18.56 -26.71 -7.09
C PRO A 88 17.03 -26.79 -6.96
N LEU A 89 16.30 -26.12 -7.86
CA LEU A 89 14.83 -26.01 -7.80
C LEU A 89 14.11 -27.36 -7.62
N GLU A 90 14.51 -28.38 -8.39
CA GLU A 90 13.87 -29.69 -8.33
C GLU A 90 14.07 -30.39 -6.97
N GLU A 91 15.28 -30.31 -6.43
CA GLU A 91 15.60 -30.83 -5.09
C GLU A 91 14.85 -30.07 -4.01
N TRP A 92 14.86 -28.73 -4.09
CA TRP A 92 14.11 -27.86 -3.19
C TRP A 92 12.61 -28.19 -3.17
N LEU A 93 11.99 -28.33 -4.34
CA LEU A 93 10.57 -28.67 -4.45
C LEU A 93 10.27 -30.07 -3.89
N THR A 94 10.94 -31.08 -4.44
CA THR A 94 10.53 -32.48 -4.25
C THR A 94 11.01 -33.06 -2.92
N SER A 95 12.17 -32.62 -2.44
CA SER A 95 12.80 -33.19 -1.23
C SER A 95 12.53 -32.35 0.02
N HIS A 96 12.15 -31.07 -0.12
CA HIS A 96 11.96 -30.17 1.02
C HIS A 96 10.56 -29.54 1.08
N ILE A 97 10.15 -28.79 0.06
CA ILE A 97 8.91 -28.00 0.10
C ILE A 97 7.67 -28.88 0.07
N PHE A 98 7.51 -29.78 -0.91
CA PHE A 98 6.30 -30.61 -0.98
C PHE A 98 6.12 -31.49 0.28
N PRO A 99 7.19 -32.10 0.84
CA PRO A 99 7.07 -32.80 2.12
C PRO A 99 6.70 -31.91 3.31
N ALA A 100 7.12 -30.64 3.32
CA ALA A 100 6.76 -29.67 4.35
C ALA A 100 5.30 -29.21 4.21
N GLU A 101 4.85 -28.91 2.99
CA GLU A 101 3.47 -28.52 2.69
C GLU A 101 2.47 -29.61 3.06
N GLN A 102 2.79 -30.89 2.85
CA GLN A 102 1.93 -32.01 3.25
C GLN A 102 1.64 -32.09 4.76
N LYS A 103 2.45 -31.42 5.58
CA LYS A 103 2.26 -31.36 7.04
C LYS A 103 1.41 -30.18 7.48
N LEU A 104 1.08 -29.26 6.56
CA LEU A 104 0.18 -28.16 6.84
C LEU A 104 -1.25 -28.69 7.01
N ASN A 105 -2.03 -27.98 7.83
CA ASN A 105 -3.45 -28.20 8.01
C ASN A 105 -4.17 -26.84 7.93
N GLY A 106 -5.50 -26.86 8.00
CA GLY A 106 -6.33 -25.66 7.87
C GLY A 106 -6.16 -24.61 8.99
N ASP A 107 -5.41 -24.91 10.06
CA ASP A 107 -5.11 -23.92 11.10
C ASP A 107 -4.09 -22.87 10.63
N PHE A 108 -3.45 -23.11 9.47
CA PHE A 108 -2.40 -22.28 8.89
C PHE A 108 -2.80 -21.57 7.58
N ASP A 109 -4.05 -21.76 7.13
CA ASP A 109 -4.64 -20.96 6.05
C ASP A 109 -5.23 -19.65 6.62
N TYR A 110 -5.01 -18.54 5.91
CA TYR A 110 -5.50 -17.20 6.26
C TYR A 110 -6.95 -16.98 5.86
#